data_AF-A0A9P1E347-F1
#
_entry.id   AF-A0A9P1E347-F1
#
_cell.length_a   1.000
_cell.length_b   1.000
_cell.length_c   1.000
_cell.angle_alpha   90.00
_cell.angle_beta   90.00
_cell.angle_gamma   90.00
#
_symmetry.space_group_name_H-M   'P 1'
#
loop_
_entity.id
_entity.type
_entity.pdbx_description
1 polymer ?
#
loop_
_entity_poly.entity_id
_entity_poly.type
_entity_poly.pdbx_seq_one_letter_code
_entity_poly.pdbx_strand_id
1 'polypeptide(L)'
;MSSAQDPFYIVKEDIQQSIDKLLSSFHQWERIPSSSGEYQHLMKELIATCQSITWQVDELDKTITVASKDPAWYGINEMELDKRRRWTSGARTQVGKVKKVVVAGQESNGLSVMEMRRELMALPNSHQTDKWERSTNPNSDDFVSAESDKQLLLIKQQDDELDELSASVKRIGGVGLTIHDELLSQEKLIDELGVELDSTSTRLDFVQVRLKDAMYELLVHWSTKIELEATWKSYAAFQEAFLDFELEDKLVVNGGSDDTSLFSYSSRYYLLALPN
;
A
#
# COMPACT_ATOMS: atom_id res chain seq x y z
N MET A 1 -10.84 -4.33 17.66
CA MET A 1 -10.09 -3.09 17.38
C MET A 1 -11.08 -2.03 16.94
N SER A 2 -11.12 -0.86 17.61
CA SER A 2 -11.96 0.25 17.15
C SER A 2 -11.42 0.77 15.81
N SER A 3 -12.31 0.98 14.84
CA SER A 3 -11.97 1.48 13.49
C SER A 3 -11.12 2.77 13.49
N ALA A 4 -11.18 3.56 14.56
CA ALA A 4 -10.41 4.80 14.74
C ALA A 4 -8.90 4.60 15.04
N GLN A 5 -8.46 3.42 15.45
CA GLN A 5 -7.05 3.14 15.76
C GLN A 5 -6.34 2.36 14.64
N ASP A 6 -7.06 2.02 13.57
CA ASP A 6 -6.54 1.24 12.46
C ASP A 6 -5.77 2.14 11.49
N PRO A 7 -4.47 1.84 11.21
CA PRO A 7 -3.65 2.62 10.29
C PRO A 7 -4.28 2.82 8.92
N PHE A 8 -5.09 1.86 8.44
CA PHE A 8 -5.81 1.99 7.18
C PHE A 8 -6.74 3.21 7.18
N TYR A 9 -7.50 3.43 8.26
CA TYR A 9 -8.50 4.49 8.31
C TYR A 9 -7.87 5.88 8.46
N ILE A 10 -6.71 5.96 9.12
CA ILE A 10 -5.90 7.18 9.22
C ILE A 10 -5.39 7.58 7.84
N VAL A 11 -4.69 6.66 7.15
CA VAL A 11 -4.15 6.92 5.81
C VAL A 11 -5.28 7.17 4.79
N LYS A 12 -6.40 6.46 4.92
CA LYS A 12 -7.61 6.70 4.12
C LYS A 12 -8.13 8.14 4.29
N GLU A 13 -8.14 8.67 5.51
CA GLU A 13 -8.59 10.04 5.76
C GLU A 13 -7.66 11.07 5.14
N ASP A 14 -6.34 10.88 5.27
CA ASP A 14 -5.33 11.75 4.65
C ASP A 14 -5.43 11.75 3.11
N ILE A 15 -5.60 10.56 2.52
CA ILE A 15 -5.82 10.43 1.07
C ILE A 15 -7.14 11.08 0.67
N GLN A 16 -8.22 10.93 1.47
CA GLN A 16 -9.50 11.56 1.18
C GLN A 16 -9.39 13.09 1.19
N GLN A 17 -8.70 13.68 2.17
CA GLN A 17 -8.43 15.12 2.20
C GLN A 17 -7.64 15.58 0.98
N SER A 18 -6.68 14.77 0.52
CA SER A 18 -5.89 15.04 -0.68
C SER A 18 -6.77 14.99 -1.95
N ILE A 19 -7.72 14.07 -2.03
CA ILE A 19 -8.71 13.98 -3.11
C ILE A 19 -9.65 15.21 -3.08
N ASP A 20 -10.13 15.61 -1.90
CA ASP A 20 -11.02 16.77 -1.78
C ASP A 20 -10.32 18.07 -2.19
N LYS A 21 -9.03 18.20 -1.84
CA LYS A 21 -8.17 19.30 -2.31
C LYS A 21 -7.96 19.24 -3.82
N LEU A 22 -7.68 18.06 -4.38
CA LEU A 22 -7.56 17.85 -5.83
C LEU A 22 -8.82 18.30 -6.57
N LEU A 23 -10.01 17.91 -6.10
CA LEU A 23 -11.29 18.29 -6.71
C LEU A 23 -11.53 19.80 -6.63
N SER A 24 -11.15 20.43 -5.51
CA SER A 24 -11.23 21.88 -5.35
C SER A 24 -10.33 22.62 -6.35
N SER A 25 -9.07 22.18 -6.48
CA SER A 25 -8.13 22.71 -7.47
C SER A 25 -8.58 22.45 -8.91
N PHE A 26 -9.21 21.30 -9.17
CA PHE A 26 -9.75 20.95 -10.48
C PHE A 26 -10.91 21.87 -10.87
N HIS A 27 -11.84 22.15 -9.97
CA HIS A 27 -12.92 23.11 -10.23
C HIS A 27 -12.42 24.54 -10.39
N GLN A 28 -11.34 24.93 -9.70
CA GLN A 28 -10.68 26.19 -9.95
C GLN A 28 -10.09 26.23 -11.36
N TRP A 29 -9.41 25.17 -11.78
CA TRP A 29 -8.82 25.03 -13.10
C TRP A 29 -9.87 25.11 -14.23
N GLU A 30 -11.03 24.44 -14.07
CA GLU A 30 -12.13 24.49 -15.05
C GLU A 30 -12.68 25.93 -15.26
N ARG A 31 -12.53 26.82 -14.28
CA ARG A 31 -13.03 28.20 -14.34
C ARG A 31 -12.02 29.18 -14.92
N ILE A 32 -10.74 28.82 -14.98
CA ILE A 32 -9.69 29.68 -15.52
C ILE A 32 -9.68 29.55 -17.05
N PRO A 33 -9.64 30.66 -17.81
CA PRO A 33 -9.53 30.59 -19.26
C PRO A 33 -8.20 29.95 -19.69
N SER A 34 -8.26 29.06 -20.69
CA SER A 34 -7.14 28.25 -21.18
C SER A 34 -5.94 29.04 -21.72
N SER A 35 -6.08 30.35 -21.90
CA SER A 35 -5.02 31.28 -22.34
C SER A 35 -4.19 31.87 -21.19
N SER A 36 -4.54 31.61 -19.93
CA SER A 36 -3.80 32.08 -18.76
C SER A 36 -2.58 31.20 -18.48
N GLY A 37 -1.42 31.79 -18.14
CA GLY A 37 -0.26 31.03 -17.64
C GLY A 37 -0.59 30.25 -16.36
N GLU A 38 -1.53 30.75 -15.56
CA GLU A 38 -2.04 30.07 -14.36
C GLU A 38 -2.77 28.76 -14.70
N TYR A 39 -3.42 28.68 -15.87
CA TYR A 39 -4.09 27.46 -16.33
C TYR A 39 -3.07 26.33 -16.57
N GLN A 40 -1.93 26.65 -17.19
CA GLN A 40 -0.88 25.67 -17.48
C GLN A 40 -0.14 25.23 -16.21
N HIS A 41 0.14 26.18 -15.30
CA HIS A 41 0.76 25.86 -14.02
C HIS A 41 -0.15 24.94 -13.17
N LEU A 42 -1.43 25.32 -13.03
CA LEU A 42 -2.40 24.55 -12.25
C LEU A 42 -2.68 23.18 -12.89
N MET A 43 -2.65 23.08 -14.22
CA MET A 43 -2.72 21.80 -14.94
C MET A 43 -1.57 20.86 -14.56
N LYS A 44 -0.33 21.35 -14.57
CA LYS A 44 0.86 20.56 -14.17
C LYS A 44 0.76 20.11 -12.70
N GLU A 45 0.33 21.01 -11.82
CA GLU A 45 0.10 20.71 -10.40
C GLU A 45 -0.98 19.64 -10.20
N LEU A 46 -2.09 19.73 -10.94
CA LEU A 46 -3.17 18.73 -10.92
C LEU A 46 -2.70 17.35 -11.40
N ILE A 47 -1.84 17.29 -12.41
CA ILE A 47 -1.27 16.03 -12.90
C ILE A 47 -0.35 15.42 -11.83
N ALA A 48 0.53 16.21 -11.22
CA ALA A 48 1.44 15.76 -10.17
C ALA A 48 0.69 15.27 -8.92
N THR A 49 -0.33 16.00 -8.48
CA THR A 49 -1.19 15.60 -7.36
C THR A 49 -1.99 14.34 -7.68
N CYS A 50 -2.53 14.19 -8.89
CA CYS A 50 -3.17 12.93 -9.32
C CYS A 50 -2.20 11.74 -9.26
N GLN A 51 -0.94 11.91 -9.70
CA GLN A 51 0.08 10.86 -9.64
C GLN A 51 0.41 10.47 -8.20
N SER A 52 0.61 11.47 -7.32
CA SER A 52 0.88 11.27 -5.90
C SER A 52 -0.24 10.48 -5.22
N ILE A 53 -1.50 10.90 -5.41
CA ILE A 53 -2.67 10.23 -4.81
C ILE A 53 -2.84 8.82 -5.39
N THR A 54 -2.63 8.62 -6.70
CA THR A 54 -2.72 7.29 -7.33
C THR A 54 -1.73 6.33 -6.67
N TRP A 55 -0.48 6.77 -6.46
CA TRP A 55 0.54 5.98 -5.78
C TRP A 55 0.13 5.63 -4.35
N GLN A 56 -0.39 6.59 -3.57
CA GLN A 56 -0.84 6.34 -2.20
C GLN A 56 -1.99 5.32 -2.14
N VAL A 57 -2.94 5.42 -3.07
CA VAL A 57 -4.06 4.46 -3.18
C VAL A 57 -3.54 3.08 -3.57
N ASP A 58 -2.57 2.99 -4.50
CA ASP A 58 -1.95 1.73 -4.91
C ASP A 58 -1.19 1.06 -3.76
N GLU A 59 -0.50 1.85 -2.93
CA GLU A 59 0.20 1.32 -1.75
C GLU A 59 -0.78 0.79 -0.71
N LEU A 60 -1.87 1.52 -0.47
CA LEU A 60 -2.94 1.05 0.42
C LEU A 60 -3.58 -0.24 -0.12
N ASP A 61 -3.76 -0.37 -1.43
CA ASP A 61 -4.28 -1.58 -2.10
C ASP A 61 -3.37 -2.82 -1.90
N LYS A 62 -2.05 -2.63 -1.86
CA LYS A 62 -1.09 -3.70 -1.52
C LYS A 62 -1.28 -4.18 -0.08
N THR A 63 -1.48 -3.27 0.87
CA THR A 63 -1.71 -3.65 2.28
C THR A 63 -2.99 -4.47 2.45
N ILE A 64 -4.06 -4.13 1.73
CA ILE A 64 -5.30 -4.94 1.67
C ILE A 64 -4.99 -6.33 1.10
N THR A 65 -4.17 -6.41 0.05
CA THR A 65 -3.79 -7.67 -0.58
C THR A 65 -3.03 -8.58 0.39
N VAL A 66 -2.08 -8.03 1.15
CA VAL A 66 -1.36 -8.77 2.21
C VAL A 66 -2.31 -9.21 3.31
N ALA A 67 -3.17 -8.31 3.80
CA ALA A 67 -4.14 -8.62 4.84
C ALA A 67 -5.15 -9.70 4.40
N SER A 68 -5.48 -9.77 3.12
CA SER A 68 -6.41 -10.78 2.59
C SER A 68 -5.83 -12.19 2.52
N LYS A 69 -4.51 -12.37 2.61
CA LYS A 69 -3.89 -13.70 2.63
C LYS A 69 -4.04 -14.40 3.98
N ASP A 70 -4.03 -13.63 5.06
CA ASP A 70 -4.27 -14.14 6.42
C ASP A 70 -5.11 -13.16 7.25
N PRO A 71 -6.44 -13.08 7.01
CA PRO A 71 -7.30 -12.12 7.68
C PRO A 71 -7.40 -12.34 9.20
N ALA A 72 -7.21 -13.59 9.64
CA ALA A 72 -7.28 -13.98 11.05
C ALA A 72 -6.13 -13.38 11.85
N TRP A 73 -4.92 -13.34 11.27
CA TRP A 73 -3.75 -12.72 11.90
C TRP A 73 -3.92 -11.23 12.17
N TYR A 74 -4.61 -10.53 11.27
CA TYR A 74 -4.88 -9.08 11.42
C TYR A 74 -6.18 -8.76 12.15
N GLY A 75 -6.99 -9.76 12.49
CA GLY A 75 -8.30 -9.56 13.11
C GLY A 75 -9.28 -8.80 12.22
N ILE A 76 -9.15 -8.93 10.89
CA ILE A 76 -9.98 -8.26 9.88
C ILE A 76 -10.95 -9.28 9.28
N ASN A 77 -12.24 -8.93 9.20
CA ASN A 77 -13.24 -9.79 8.56
C ASN A 77 -13.37 -9.51 7.06
N GLU A 78 -13.95 -10.45 6.31
CA GLU A 78 -14.13 -10.31 4.85
C GLU A 78 -14.96 -9.08 4.46
N MET A 79 -15.99 -8.76 5.26
CA MET A 79 -16.82 -7.56 5.03
C MET A 79 -16.01 -6.26 5.11
N GLU A 80 -15.02 -6.22 6.01
CA GLU A 80 -14.13 -5.09 6.20
C GLU A 80 -13.12 -5.01 5.06
N LEU A 81 -12.52 -6.13 4.65
CA LEU A 81 -11.67 -6.17 3.44
C LEU A 81 -12.41 -5.68 2.20
N ASP A 82 -13.67 -6.09 2.03
CA ASP A 82 -14.53 -5.64 0.93
C ASP A 82 -14.78 -4.13 0.96
N LYS A 83 -15.02 -3.54 2.13
CA LYS A 83 -15.15 -2.08 2.27
C LYS A 83 -13.87 -1.37 1.84
N ARG A 84 -12.71 -1.89 2.24
CA ARG A 84 -11.41 -1.32 1.86
C ARG A 84 -11.18 -1.38 0.37
N ARG A 85 -11.41 -2.54 -0.28
CA ARG A 85 -11.29 -2.72 -1.74
C ARG A 85 -12.22 -1.80 -2.51
N ARG A 86 -13.47 -1.64 -2.05
CA ARG A 86 -14.46 -0.75 -2.68
C ARG A 86 -14.01 0.70 -2.61
N TRP A 87 -13.49 1.13 -1.46
CA TRP A 87 -13.01 2.51 -1.31
C TRP A 87 -11.76 2.77 -2.16
N THR A 88 -10.75 1.89 -2.15
CA THR A 88 -9.53 2.07 -2.98
C THR A 88 -9.87 2.10 -4.47
N SER A 89 -10.75 1.21 -4.92
CA SER A 89 -11.25 1.19 -6.31
C SER A 89 -12.01 2.47 -6.67
N GLY A 90 -12.83 2.99 -5.75
CA GLY A 90 -13.54 4.24 -5.90
C GLY A 90 -12.59 5.44 -6.04
N ALA A 91 -11.60 5.53 -5.15
CA ALA A 91 -10.58 6.58 -5.16
C ALA A 91 -9.77 6.56 -6.46
N ARG A 92 -9.27 5.38 -6.88
CA ARG A 92 -8.53 5.22 -8.16
C ARG A 92 -9.38 5.69 -9.35
N THR A 93 -10.68 5.39 -9.35
CA THR A 93 -11.60 5.82 -10.40
C THR A 93 -11.81 7.34 -10.41
N GLN A 94 -11.97 7.97 -9.25
CA GLN A 94 -12.17 9.42 -9.14
C GLN A 94 -10.93 10.18 -9.63
N VAL A 95 -9.75 9.82 -9.13
CA VAL A 95 -8.47 10.44 -9.53
C VAL A 95 -8.18 10.20 -11.01
N GLY A 96 -8.46 8.98 -11.50
CA GLY A 96 -8.32 8.63 -12.92
C GLY A 96 -9.21 9.47 -13.84
N LYS A 97 -10.45 9.79 -13.43
CA LYS A 97 -11.34 10.68 -14.17
C LYS A 97 -10.77 12.10 -14.27
N VAL A 98 -10.34 12.68 -13.15
CA VAL A 98 -9.74 14.02 -13.10
C VAL A 98 -8.50 14.07 -14.00
N LYS A 99 -7.57 13.14 -13.80
CA LYS A 99 -6.34 13.05 -14.61
C LYS A 99 -6.62 12.97 -16.10
N LYS A 100 -7.61 12.16 -16.51
CA LYS A 100 -7.98 12.02 -17.93
C LYS A 100 -8.49 13.34 -18.52
N VAL A 101 -9.31 14.09 -17.78
CA VAL A 101 -9.83 15.39 -18.25
C VAL A 101 -8.71 16.42 -18.35
N VAL A 102 -7.85 16.51 -17.34
CA VAL A 102 -6.72 17.46 -17.31
C VAL A 102 -5.73 17.18 -18.45
N VAL A 103 -5.41 15.92 -18.72
CA VAL A 103 -4.53 15.51 -19.82
C VAL A 103 -5.19 15.74 -21.19
N ALA A 104 -6.49 15.48 -21.34
CA ALA A 104 -7.20 15.80 -22.59
C ALA A 104 -7.22 17.32 -22.87
N GLY A 105 -7.32 18.15 -21.82
CA GLY A 105 -7.17 19.60 -21.92
C GLY A 105 -5.79 20.02 -22.43
N GLN A 106 -4.72 19.35 -21.98
CA GLN A 106 -3.34 19.56 -22.45
C GLN A 106 -3.19 19.27 -23.95
N GLU A 107 -3.76 18.16 -24.44
CA GLU A 107 -3.68 17.76 -25.84
C GLU A 107 -4.44 18.72 -26.77
N SER A 108 -5.60 19.23 -26.35
CA SER A 108 -6.39 20.19 -27.15
C SER A 108 -5.67 21.54 -27.36
N ASN A 109 -4.91 22.02 -26.37
CA ASN A 109 -4.13 23.26 -26.49
C ASN A 109 -2.82 23.05 -27.27
N GLY A 110 -2.17 21.88 -27.13
CA GLY A 110 -0.93 21.54 -27.84
C GLY A 110 -1.13 21.21 -29.32
N LEU A 111 -2.25 20.56 -29.66
CA LEU A 111 -2.58 20.21 -31.04
C LEU A 111 -3.12 21.41 -31.82
N SER A 112 -3.92 22.31 -31.23
CA SER A 112 -4.47 23.47 -31.95
C SER A 112 -3.40 24.39 -32.54
N VAL A 113 -2.27 24.58 -31.87
CA VAL A 113 -1.17 25.42 -32.38
C VAL A 113 -0.38 24.69 -33.47
N MET A 114 -0.17 23.39 -33.33
CA MET A 114 0.57 22.57 -34.29
C MET A 114 -0.25 22.31 -35.57
N GLU A 115 -1.56 22.08 -35.43
CA GLU A 115 -2.53 21.86 -36.51
C GLU A 115 -2.80 23.17 -37.24
N MET A 116 -2.96 24.29 -36.54
CA MET A 116 -3.05 25.62 -37.17
C MET A 116 -1.74 25.97 -37.90
N ARG A 117 -0.56 25.64 -37.35
CA ARG A 117 0.73 25.80 -38.05
C ARG A 117 0.84 24.88 -39.27
N ARG A 118 0.29 23.65 -39.21
CA ARG A 118 0.31 22.70 -40.32
C ARG A 118 -0.68 23.08 -41.42
N GLU A 119 -1.85 23.60 -41.08
CA GLU A 119 -2.85 24.14 -42.01
C GLU A 119 -2.40 25.45 -42.66
N LEU A 120 -1.76 26.36 -41.91
CA LEU A 120 -1.15 27.57 -42.49
C LEU A 120 0.07 27.27 -43.37
N MET A 121 0.77 26.15 -43.17
CA MET A 121 1.87 25.68 -44.03
C MET A 121 1.39 24.81 -45.20
N ALA A 122 0.16 24.29 -45.14
CA ALA A 122 -0.45 23.47 -46.19
C ALA A 122 -1.28 24.33 -47.16
N LEU A 123 -0.61 25.23 -47.89
CA LEU A 123 -1.24 25.90 -49.03
C LEU A 123 -1.57 24.86 -50.13
N PRO A 124 -2.77 24.86 -50.74
CA PRO A 124 -3.03 24.10 -51.95
C PRO A 124 -2.45 24.85 -53.14
N ASN A 125 -1.31 24.39 -53.65
CA ASN A 125 -0.81 24.85 -54.94
C ASN A 125 -1.60 24.18 -56.06
N SER A 126 -2.63 24.86 -56.59
CA SER A 126 -3.26 24.50 -57.85
C SER A 126 -3.21 25.69 -58.79
N HIS A 127 -2.42 25.55 -59.85
CA HIS A 127 -2.27 26.52 -60.92
C HIS A 127 -3.61 26.80 -61.62
N GLN A 128 -3.99 28.07 -61.71
CA GLN A 128 -4.48 28.65 -62.97
C GLN A 128 -4.45 30.19 -62.95
N THR A 129 -3.57 30.71 -63.80
CA THR A 129 -3.64 31.90 -64.64
C THR A 129 -4.46 33.13 -64.21
N ASP A 130 -3.77 34.26 -64.41
CA ASP A 130 -4.31 35.52 -64.91
C ASP A 130 -5.00 36.46 -63.91
N LYS A 131 -4.27 37.56 -63.69
CA LYS A 131 -4.71 38.95 -63.89
C LYS A 131 -4.87 39.86 -62.64
N TRP A 132 -3.91 40.79 -62.59
CA TRP A 132 -3.99 42.22 -62.21
C TRP A 132 -3.76 42.60 -60.73
N GLU A 133 -2.76 43.46 -60.60
CA GLU A 133 -2.65 44.65 -59.73
C GLU A 133 -2.44 44.54 -58.21
N ARG A 134 -1.25 45.03 -57.83
CA ARG A 134 -1.04 46.09 -56.83
C ARG A 134 -1.41 45.75 -55.38
N SER A 135 -0.40 45.34 -54.61
CA SER A 135 0.11 46.13 -53.48
C SER A 135 1.39 45.53 -52.92
N THR A 136 2.50 46.23 -53.19
CA THR A 136 3.72 46.16 -52.40
C THR A 136 3.37 46.61 -50.98
N ASN A 137 3.30 45.67 -50.04
CA ASN A 137 3.15 45.99 -48.62
C ASN A 137 4.57 46.11 -48.00
N PRO A 138 5.02 47.30 -47.58
CA PRO A 138 6.37 47.49 -47.03
C PRO A 138 6.54 46.94 -45.59
N ASN A 139 5.48 46.41 -44.97
CA ASN A 139 5.46 46.00 -43.56
C ASN A 139 5.73 44.49 -43.35
N SER A 140 6.20 43.77 -44.36
CA SER A 140 6.43 42.33 -44.25
C SER A 140 7.65 41.99 -43.39
N ASP A 141 8.66 42.87 -43.31
CA ASP A 141 9.84 42.66 -42.46
C ASP A 141 9.54 42.86 -40.98
N ASP A 142 8.75 43.88 -40.63
CA ASP A 142 8.40 44.19 -39.22
C ASP A 142 7.57 43.06 -38.60
N PHE A 143 6.66 42.47 -39.38
CA PHE A 143 5.90 41.29 -38.98
C PHE A 143 6.78 40.05 -38.80
N VAL A 144 7.74 39.83 -39.71
CA VAL A 144 8.66 38.68 -39.64
C VAL A 144 9.61 38.82 -38.44
N SER A 145 10.13 40.02 -38.17
CA SER A 145 10.96 40.27 -36.99
C SER A 145 10.18 40.11 -35.68
N ALA A 146 8.98 40.69 -35.58
CA ALA A 146 8.14 40.56 -34.39
C ALA A 146 7.73 39.10 -34.11
N GLU A 147 7.47 38.31 -35.14
CA GLU A 147 7.17 36.88 -35.00
C GLU A 147 8.42 36.08 -34.60
N SER A 148 9.60 36.44 -35.10
CA SER A 148 10.87 35.80 -34.71
C SER A 148 11.24 36.05 -33.25
N ASP A 149 11.02 37.27 -32.75
CA ASP A 149 11.27 37.64 -31.34
C ASP A 149 10.32 36.89 -30.41
N LYS A 150 9.05 36.74 -30.82
CA LYS A 150 8.06 35.95 -30.10
C LYS A 150 8.45 34.47 -30.01
N GLN A 151 8.94 33.89 -31.10
CA GLN A 151 9.43 32.50 -31.09
C GLN A 151 10.65 32.32 -30.19
N LEU A 152 11.59 33.27 -30.20
CA LEU A 152 12.75 33.24 -29.32
C LEU A 152 12.35 33.29 -27.83
N LEU A 153 11.37 34.13 -27.49
CA LEU A 153 10.88 34.25 -26.12
C LEU A 153 10.17 32.97 -25.65
N LEU A 154 9.44 32.32 -26.55
CA LEU A 154 8.76 31.04 -26.27
C LEU A 154 9.73 29.89 -26.05
N ILE A 155 10.81 29.81 -26.85
CA ILE A 155 11.88 28.81 -26.68
C ILE A 155 12.58 29.02 -25.34
N LYS A 156 12.92 30.28 -25.01
CA LYS A 156 13.57 30.60 -23.74
C LYS A 156 12.70 30.22 -22.53
N GLN A 157 11.40 30.48 -22.61
CA GLN A 157 10.47 30.12 -21.54
C GLN A 157 10.34 28.60 -21.38
N GLN A 158 10.42 27.84 -22.47
CA GLN A 158 10.46 26.37 -22.41
C GLN A 158 11.76 25.84 -21.80
N ASP A 159 12.89 26.45 -22.11
CA ASP A 159 14.18 26.08 -21.51
C ASP A 159 14.17 26.32 -19.99
N ASP A 160 13.66 27.47 -19.55
CA ASP A 160 13.51 27.77 -18.11
C ASP A 160 12.59 26.74 -17.40
N GLU A 161 11.51 26.29 -18.07
CA GLU A 161 10.62 25.24 -17.56
C GLU A 161 11.30 23.86 -17.49
N LEU A 162 12.15 23.52 -18.45
CA LEU A 162 12.90 22.26 -18.46
C LEU A 162 13.96 22.24 -17.36
N ASP A 163 14.60 23.37 -17.07
CA ASP A 163 15.55 23.49 -15.98
C ASP A 163 14.87 23.33 -14.61
N GLU A 164 13.68 23.90 -14.43
CA GLU A 164 12.91 23.70 -13.20
C GLU A 164 12.43 22.24 -13.05
N LEU A 165 11.96 21.62 -14.14
CA LEU A 165 11.58 20.21 -14.15
C LEU A 165 12.78 19.31 -13.80
N SER A 166 13.94 19.60 -14.38
CA SER A 166 15.19 18.91 -14.08
C SER A 166 15.58 19.05 -12.61
N ALA A 167 15.42 20.24 -12.02
CA ALA A 167 15.62 20.46 -10.60
C ALA A 167 14.61 19.67 -9.74
N SER A 168 13.35 19.58 -10.17
CA SER A 168 12.32 18.78 -9.49
C SER A 168 12.62 17.28 -9.54
N VAL A 169 13.04 16.76 -10.70
CA VAL A 169 13.46 15.36 -10.87
C VAL A 169 14.68 15.04 -10.01
N LYS A 170 15.65 15.95 -9.89
CA LYS A 170 16.79 15.79 -8.97
C LYS A 170 16.35 15.73 -7.51
N ARG A 171 15.41 16.58 -7.09
CA ARG A 171 14.85 16.53 -5.73
C ARG A 171 14.10 15.23 -5.47
N ILE A 172 13.26 14.78 -6.40
CA ILE A 172 12.54 13.49 -6.31
C ILE A 172 13.54 12.32 -6.28
N GLY A 173 14.57 12.36 -7.11
CA GLY A 173 15.65 11.37 -7.08
C GLY A 173 16.35 11.32 -5.72
N GLY A 174 16.63 12.49 -5.12
CA GLY A 174 17.18 12.58 -3.76
C GLY A 174 16.26 11.99 -2.70
N VAL A 175 14.97 12.32 -2.72
CA VAL A 175 13.97 11.76 -1.80
C VAL A 175 13.83 10.25 -2.00
N GLY A 176 13.86 9.76 -3.25
CA GLY A 176 13.82 8.34 -3.57
C GLY A 176 15.01 7.57 -2.99
N LEU A 177 16.21 8.15 -3.00
CA LEU A 177 17.39 7.57 -2.36
C LEU A 177 17.24 7.54 -0.83
N THR A 178 16.75 8.62 -0.23
CA THR A 178 16.49 8.65 1.22
C THR A 178 15.45 7.62 1.66
N ILE A 179 14.39 7.42 0.86
CA ILE A 179 13.39 6.38 1.12
C ILE A 179 14.02 4.99 0.95
N HIS A 180 14.86 4.78 -0.06
CA HIS A 180 15.56 3.51 -0.25
C HIS A 180 16.45 3.16 0.95
N ASP A 181 17.22 4.12 1.46
CA ASP A 181 18.07 3.92 2.63
C ASP A 181 17.25 3.62 3.89
N GLU A 182 16.12 4.31 4.08
CA GLU A 182 15.19 4.05 5.19
C GLU A 182 14.56 2.65 5.10
N LEU A 183 14.17 2.20 3.90
CA LEU A 183 13.64 0.85 3.68
C LEU A 183 14.69 -0.23 3.99
N LEU A 184 15.95 -0.03 3.60
CA LEU A 184 17.04 -0.93 3.97
C LEU A 184 17.29 -0.94 5.49
N SER A 185 17.16 0.21 6.14
CA SER A 185 17.24 0.29 7.61
C SER A 185 16.08 -0.47 8.27
N GLN A 186 14.88 -0.39 7.73
CA GLN A 186 13.71 -1.11 8.23
C GLN A 186 13.83 -2.62 8.01
N GLU A 187 14.37 -3.08 6.88
CA GLU A 187 14.67 -4.50 6.63
C GLU A 187 15.59 -5.06 7.74
N LYS A 188 16.65 -4.34 8.06
CA LYS A 188 17.57 -4.72 9.13
C LYS A 188 16.88 -4.75 10.51
N LEU A 189 15.99 -3.79 10.79
CA LEU A 189 15.23 -3.74 12.03
C LEU A 189 14.26 -4.92 12.14
N ILE A 190 13.63 -5.32 11.03
CA ILE A 190 12.75 -6.50 11.00
C ILE A 190 13.54 -7.78 11.27
N ASP A 191 14.74 -7.91 10.70
CA ASP A 191 15.62 -9.06 10.97
C ASP A 191 16.01 -9.13 12.45
N GLU A 192 16.36 -7.99 13.06
CA GLU A 192 16.68 -7.91 14.49
C GLU A 192 15.47 -8.27 15.36
N LEU A 193 14.28 -7.78 15.02
CA LEU A 193 13.03 -8.14 15.68
C LEU A 193 12.75 -9.65 15.56
N GLY A 194 13.04 -10.27 14.41
CA GLY A 194 12.92 -11.71 14.20
C GLY A 194 13.79 -12.50 15.18
N VAL A 195 15.04 -12.09 15.37
CA VAL A 195 15.97 -12.70 16.35
C VAL A 195 15.46 -12.54 17.79
N GLU A 196 14.92 -11.37 18.14
CA GLU A 196 14.32 -11.16 19.47
C GLU A 196 13.06 -12.01 19.67
N LEU A 197 12.25 -12.19 18.63
CA LEU A 197 11.07 -13.05 18.65
C LEU A 197 11.45 -14.52 18.86
N ASP A 198 12.45 -15.02 18.15
CA ASP A 198 12.95 -16.39 18.29
C ASP A 198 13.52 -16.64 19.69
N SER A 199 14.27 -15.68 20.24
CA SER A 199 14.76 -15.71 21.62
C SER A 199 13.60 -15.73 22.63
N THR A 200 12.56 -14.93 22.39
CA THR A 200 11.36 -14.90 23.23
C THR A 200 10.58 -16.21 23.13
N SER A 201 10.45 -16.79 21.94
CA SER A 201 9.83 -18.11 21.72
C SER A 201 10.58 -19.19 22.51
N THR A 202 11.91 -19.22 22.40
CA THR A 202 12.76 -20.19 23.12
C THR A 202 12.58 -20.05 24.64
N ARG A 203 12.48 -18.81 25.15
CA ARG A 203 12.21 -18.55 26.57
C ARG A 203 10.81 -19.01 26.97
N LEU A 204 9.80 -18.79 26.13
CA LEU A 204 8.43 -19.25 26.37
C LEU A 204 8.36 -20.78 26.37
N ASP A 205 9.01 -21.46 25.44
CA ASP A 205 9.10 -22.92 25.39
C ASP A 205 9.74 -23.47 26.67
N PHE A 206 10.84 -22.86 27.12
CA PHE A 206 11.46 -23.23 28.39
C PHE A 206 10.52 -23.04 29.59
N VAL A 207 9.80 -21.92 29.64
CA VAL A 207 8.80 -21.66 30.70
C VAL A 207 7.67 -22.68 30.62
N GLN A 208 7.21 -23.04 29.42
CA GLN A 208 6.16 -24.05 29.22
C GLN A 208 6.60 -25.43 29.70
N VAL A 209 7.83 -25.85 29.41
CA VAL A 209 8.41 -27.11 29.94
C VAL A 209 8.48 -27.08 31.46
N ARG A 210 8.97 -25.99 32.06
CA ARG A 210 9.02 -25.88 33.53
C ARG A 210 7.64 -25.85 34.18
N LEU A 211 6.66 -25.20 33.54
CA LEU A 211 5.26 -25.25 33.99
C LEU A 211 4.74 -26.69 33.89
N LYS A 212 5.09 -27.44 32.84
CA LYS A 212 4.73 -28.85 32.73
C LYS A 212 5.26 -29.65 33.91
N ASP A 213 6.54 -29.51 34.20
CA ASP A 213 7.20 -30.22 35.29
C ASP A 213 6.66 -29.84 36.68
N ALA A 214 6.34 -28.57 36.89
CA ALA A 214 5.95 -28.05 38.20
C ALA A 214 4.43 -28.16 38.49
N MET A 215 3.58 -28.19 37.46
CA MET A 215 2.12 -28.09 37.64
C MET A 215 1.34 -29.37 37.33
N TYR A 216 1.86 -30.29 36.51
CA TYR A 216 1.10 -31.49 36.16
C TYR A 216 1.33 -32.62 37.18
N GLU A 217 0.23 -33.06 37.79
CA GLU A 217 0.15 -34.32 38.53
C GLU A 217 -0.63 -35.34 37.68
N LEU A 218 -0.06 -36.53 37.54
CA LEU A 218 -0.61 -37.65 36.79
C LEU A 218 -1.19 -38.68 37.76
N LEU A 219 -2.39 -39.17 37.43
CA LEU A 219 -2.97 -40.32 38.11
C LEU A 219 -2.61 -41.58 37.33
N VAL A 220 -1.77 -42.42 37.91
CA VAL A 220 -1.22 -43.60 37.24
C VAL A 220 -1.85 -44.86 37.80
N HIS A 221 -2.40 -45.69 36.92
CA HIS A 221 -2.84 -47.04 37.24
C HIS A 221 -2.06 -48.07 36.42
N TRP A 222 -1.75 -49.21 37.04
CA TRP A 222 -0.99 -50.28 36.39
C TRP A 222 -1.93 -51.42 36.05
N SER A 223 -1.88 -51.91 34.81
CA SER A 223 -2.72 -53.01 34.32
C SER A 223 -2.61 -54.30 35.16
N THR A 224 -1.48 -54.48 35.85
CA THR A 224 -1.20 -55.64 36.73
C THR A 224 -1.82 -55.53 38.13
N LYS A 225 -2.49 -54.42 38.46
CA LYS A 225 -3.07 -54.14 39.78
C LYS A 225 -4.59 -53.93 39.68
N ILE A 226 -5.29 -54.22 40.76
CA ILE A 226 -6.74 -53.98 40.88
C ILE A 226 -6.99 -52.46 40.78
N GLU A 227 -8.07 -52.05 40.10
CA GLU A 227 -8.41 -50.65 39.75
C GLU A 227 -8.33 -49.63 40.91
N LEU A 228 -8.37 -50.09 42.16
CA LEU A 228 -8.32 -49.27 43.36
C LEU A 228 -6.89 -48.83 43.79
N GLU A 229 -5.84 -49.27 43.10
CA GLU A 229 -4.44 -48.92 43.46
C GLU A 229 -3.81 -47.80 42.61
N ALA A 230 -4.62 -46.89 42.04
CA ALA A 230 -4.10 -45.75 41.31
C ALA A 230 -3.34 -44.78 42.24
N THR A 231 -2.18 -44.29 41.81
CA THR A 231 -1.32 -43.40 42.61
C THR A 231 -1.01 -42.11 41.87
N TRP A 232 -1.08 -40.99 42.58
CA TRP A 232 -0.65 -39.68 42.09
C TRP A 232 0.88 -39.62 41.99
N LYS A 233 1.38 -39.11 40.87
CA LYS A 233 2.80 -38.83 40.64
C LYS A 233 2.94 -37.50 39.91
N SER A 234 3.95 -36.70 40.27
CA SER A 234 4.33 -35.53 39.46
C SER A 234 4.76 -35.97 38.07
N TYR A 235 4.50 -35.16 37.06
CA TYR A 235 4.96 -35.40 35.68
C TYR A 235 6.47 -35.65 35.61
N ALA A 236 7.29 -34.85 36.30
CA ALA A 236 8.73 -35.03 36.36
C ALA A 236 9.16 -36.43 36.85
N ALA A 237 8.62 -36.89 37.99
CA ALA A 237 8.89 -38.23 38.52
C ALA A 237 8.37 -39.38 37.63
N PHE A 238 7.36 -39.12 36.81
CA PHE A 238 6.86 -40.09 35.84
C PHE A 238 7.76 -40.16 34.60
N GLN A 239 8.21 -39.01 34.09
CA GLN A 239 9.11 -38.91 32.94
C GLN A 239 10.50 -39.50 33.23
N GLU A 240 10.99 -39.43 34.47
CA GLU A 240 12.21 -40.16 34.88
C GLU A 240 12.10 -41.68 34.73
N ALA A 241 10.89 -42.24 34.90
CA ALA A 241 10.63 -43.65 34.73
C ALA A 241 10.30 -44.04 33.29
N PHE A 242 9.79 -43.08 32.50
CA PHE A 242 9.35 -43.27 31.11
C PHE A 242 9.85 -42.10 30.25
N LEU A 243 11.09 -42.21 29.76
CA LEU A 243 11.76 -41.15 29.01
C LEU A 243 11.07 -40.80 27.67
N ASP A 244 10.41 -41.78 27.04
CA ASP A 244 9.71 -41.61 25.76
C ASP A 244 8.28 -41.04 25.93
N PHE A 245 7.85 -40.79 27.17
CA PHE A 245 6.52 -40.28 27.46
C PHE A 245 6.49 -38.76 27.34
N GLU A 246 5.78 -38.24 26.33
CA GLU A 246 5.47 -36.81 26.19
C GLU A 246 4.00 -36.54 26.48
N LEU A 247 3.74 -35.53 27.32
CA LEU A 247 2.39 -35.03 27.56
C LEU A 247 1.94 -34.16 26.36
N GLU A 248 1.29 -34.80 25.38
CA GLU A 248 0.60 -34.10 24.28
C GLU A 248 -0.72 -33.48 24.78
N ASP A 249 -1.10 -32.32 24.22
CA ASP A 249 -2.37 -31.61 24.54
C ASP A 249 -3.64 -32.40 24.12
N LYS A 250 -3.48 -33.61 23.57
CA LYS A 250 -4.55 -34.55 23.21
C LYS A 250 -4.15 -35.97 23.63
N LEU A 251 -4.61 -36.41 24.80
CA LEU A 251 -4.54 -37.82 25.18
C LEU A 251 -5.46 -38.65 24.30
N VAL A 252 -4.92 -39.50 23.42
CA VAL A 252 -5.40 -40.88 23.25
C VAL A 252 -4.22 -41.76 22.80
N VAL A 253 -3.77 -42.68 23.65
CA VAL A 253 -3.17 -43.93 23.19
C VAL A 253 -3.88 -45.07 23.92
N ASN A 254 -4.78 -45.72 23.19
CA ASN A 254 -5.43 -47.01 23.49
C ASN A 254 -6.18 -47.14 24.82
N GLY A 255 -7.33 -46.45 24.90
CA GLY A 255 -8.50 -46.88 25.67
C GLY A 255 -8.54 -46.48 27.15
N GLY A 256 -9.16 -45.34 27.46
CA GLY A 256 -9.48 -44.96 28.85
C GLY A 256 -10.08 -43.56 29.04
N SER A 257 -11.42 -43.50 28.97
CA SER A 257 -12.40 -42.50 29.46
C SER A 257 -12.18 -40.98 29.34
N ASP A 258 -13.09 -40.33 28.60
CA ASP A 258 -13.45 -38.91 28.68
C ASP A 258 -14.28 -38.66 29.96
N ASP A 259 -13.67 -38.25 31.07
CA ASP A 259 -14.45 -37.64 32.16
C ASP A 259 -13.99 -36.19 32.40
N THR A 260 -14.77 -35.28 31.84
CA THR A 260 -14.59 -33.82 31.94
C THR A 260 -15.28 -33.22 33.16
N SER A 261 -15.76 -34.04 34.10
CA SER A 261 -16.57 -33.58 35.23
C SER A 261 -15.80 -33.05 36.45
N LEU A 262 -14.46 -33.10 36.48
CA LEU A 262 -13.66 -32.54 37.58
C LEU A 262 -13.18 -31.11 37.30
N PHE A 263 -14.13 -30.22 36.99
CA PHE A 263 -13.92 -28.78 37.14
C PHE A 263 -13.98 -28.41 38.63
N SER A 264 -12.85 -28.51 39.31
CA SER A 264 -12.65 -27.89 40.62
C SER A 264 -11.18 -27.57 40.81
N TYR A 265 -10.84 -26.30 40.58
CA TYR A 265 -9.60 -25.64 40.99
C TYR A 265 -8.27 -26.28 40.53
N SER A 266 -7.74 -25.72 39.44
CA SER A 266 -6.30 -25.53 39.18
C SER A 266 -5.40 -26.71 38.76
N SER A 267 -5.91 -27.91 38.50
CA SER A 267 -5.08 -28.98 37.89
C SER A 267 -5.86 -29.75 36.82
N ARG A 268 -5.33 -29.81 35.60
CA ARG A 268 -5.81 -30.73 34.54
C ARG A 268 -5.33 -32.14 34.89
N TYR A 269 -6.26 -33.08 35.03
CA TYR A 269 -5.97 -34.47 35.41
C TYR A 269 -5.93 -35.37 34.17
N TYR A 270 -4.91 -36.23 34.09
CA TYR A 270 -4.76 -37.21 33.02
C TYR A 270 -4.64 -38.62 33.60
N LEU A 271 -5.48 -39.54 33.11
CA LEU A 271 -5.44 -40.97 33.40
C LEU A 271 -4.61 -41.67 32.31
N LEU A 272 -3.50 -42.30 32.71
CA LEU A 272 -2.65 -43.07 31.79
C LEU A 272 -2.76 -44.56 32.10
N ALA A 273 -3.37 -45.29 31.17
CA ALA A 273 -3.35 -46.75 31.11
C ALA A 273 -2.18 -47.18 30.21
N LEU A 274 -1.07 -47.63 30.79
CA LEU A 274 0.05 -48.19 30.00
C LEU A 274 -0.14 -49.71 29.84
N PRO A 275 -0.07 -50.27 28.60
CA PRO A 275 0.08 -51.70 28.38
C PRO A 275 1.55 -52.14 28.60
N ASN A 276 1.73 -53.42 28.95
CA ASN A 276 3.02 -54.07 29.28
C ASN A 276 4.17 -53.77 28.32
#